data_AF-A0AAT9HVQ1-F1
#
_entry.id   AF-A0AAT9HVQ1-F1
#
_cell.length_a   1.000
_cell.length_b   1.000
_cell.length_c   1.000
_cell.angle_alpha   90.00
_cell.angle_beta   90.00
_cell.angle_gamma   90.00
#
_symmetry.space_group_name_H-M   'P 1'
#
loop_
_entity.id
_entity.type
_entity.pdbx_description
1 polymer ?
#
loop_
_entity_poly.entity_id
_entity_poly.type
_entity_poly.pdbx_seq_one_letter_code
_entity_poly.pdbx_strand_id
1 'polypeptide(L)'
;MLASFVKFVNTNRAWTGLDEIPTTYIRPHMFRKTMAMLTDQFPNSEIATGIQLKHLAKRALANATTRSYAASDDHWAKYLEDALDNVKFRKIKDLYERHTAGEEIGFGPGADRVKDAFDQINATVKARNGDARTADTLLRTTRIHIRFGMLNNCTADHTNPVGAVCLENAIVPEGHTGPLDERCRPDRCANSMIGPEHLPIYDSHQRKQLQLINNPATPVCRRDLAEREFDITRNVLKMAGEPQ
;
A
#
# COMPACT_ATOMS: atom_id res chain seq x y z
N MET A 1 29.59 11.59 -11.71
CA MET A 1 28.20 11.21 -11.41
C MET A 1 27.39 12.39 -10.87
N LEU A 2 27.76 13.00 -9.74
CA LEU A 2 27.01 14.13 -9.15
C LEU A 2 27.03 15.40 -10.03
N ALA A 3 28.18 15.79 -10.57
CA ALA A 3 28.27 16.90 -11.52
C ALA A 3 27.46 16.64 -12.80
N SER A 4 27.43 15.39 -13.27
CA SER A 4 26.64 14.98 -14.43
C SER A 4 25.14 15.07 -14.14
N PHE A 5 24.71 14.69 -12.94
CA PHE A 5 23.32 14.84 -12.48
C PHE A 5 22.92 16.31 -12.36
N VAL A 6 23.72 17.14 -11.71
CA VAL A 6 23.46 18.59 -11.57
C VAL A 6 23.38 19.25 -12.95
N LYS A 7 24.32 18.93 -13.84
CA LYS A 7 24.28 19.41 -15.23
C LYS A 7 23.01 18.94 -15.93
N PHE A 8 22.66 17.66 -15.82
CA PHE A 8 21.45 17.11 -16.42
C PHE A 8 20.21 17.87 -15.94
N VAL A 9 19.99 17.98 -14.63
CA VAL A 9 18.80 18.67 -14.08
C VAL A 9 18.80 20.14 -14.49
N ASN A 10 19.91 20.86 -14.36
CA ASN A 10 19.98 22.28 -14.69
C ASN A 10 19.77 22.57 -16.19
N THR A 11 20.24 21.69 -17.09
CA THR A 11 19.97 21.79 -18.54
C THR A 11 18.49 21.53 -18.88
N ASN A 12 17.78 20.83 -18.01
CA ASN A 12 16.43 20.32 -18.22
C ASN A 12 15.36 21.04 -17.38
N ARG A 13 15.67 22.22 -16.84
CA ARG A 13 14.76 22.97 -15.96
C ARG A 13 13.48 23.42 -16.64
N ALA A 14 13.54 23.71 -17.94
CA ALA A 14 12.39 24.20 -18.71
C ALA A 14 11.24 23.19 -18.82
N TRP A 15 11.52 21.87 -18.78
CA TRP A 15 10.47 20.84 -18.81
C TRP A 15 10.23 20.19 -17.45
N THR A 16 11.23 20.21 -16.55
CA THR A 16 11.08 19.65 -15.19
C THR A 16 10.42 20.63 -14.21
N GLY A 17 10.44 21.94 -14.50
CA GLY A 17 9.90 22.97 -13.61
C GLY A 17 10.72 23.20 -12.35
N LEU A 18 11.92 22.60 -12.25
CA LEU A 18 12.78 22.69 -11.07
C LEU A 18 13.63 23.97 -11.08
N ASP A 19 13.82 24.54 -9.90
CA ASP A 19 14.76 25.63 -9.67
C ASP A 19 16.22 25.19 -9.90
N GLU A 20 17.10 26.17 -10.04
CA GLU A 20 18.51 25.89 -10.32
C GLU A 20 19.10 25.18 -9.13
N ILE A 21 19.70 24.02 -9.37
CA ILE A 21 20.50 23.40 -8.32
C ILE A 21 21.79 24.23 -8.22
N PRO A 22 22.03 24.94 -7.10
CA PRO A 22 23.19 25.79 -6.95
C PRO A 22 24.45 24.94 -6.97
N THR A 23 25.50 25.39 -7.66
CA THR A 23 26.78 24.67 -7.78
C THR A 23 27.59 24.60 -6.49
N THR A 24 27.11 25.21 -5.41
CA THR A 24 27.73 25.16 -4.08
C THR A 24 27.42 23.87 -3.33
N TYR A 25 28.42 23.39 -2.58
CA TYR A 25 28.46 22.22 -1.70
C TYR A 25 27.34 21.17 -1.78
N ILE A 26 27.28 20.43 -2.88
CA ILE A 26 26.40 19.27 -3.02
C ILE A 26 27.19 17.99 -2.73
N ARG A 27 26.73 17.17 -1.78
CA ARG A 27 27.30 15.85 -1.47
C ARG A 27 26.27 14.74 -1.79
N PRO A 28 26.70 13.54 -2.24
CA PRO A 28 25.79 12.42 -2.55
C PRO A 28 24.80 12.06 -1.43
N HIS A 29 25.19 12.20 -0.17
CA HIS A 29 24.32 11.91 0.98
C HIS A 29 23.12 12.87 1.11
N MET A 30 23.14 14.06 0.48
CA MET A 30 22.00 14.98 0.43
C MET A 30 20.87 14.39 -0.44
N PHE A 31 21.21 13.69 -1.52
CA PHE A 31 20.24 12.97 -2.37
C PHE A 31 19.70 11.71 -1.71
N ARG A 32 20.46 11.10 -0.79
CA ARG A 32 20.00 9.95 0.01
C ARG A 32 18.79 10.33 0.88
N LYS A 33 18.70 11.58 1.32
CA LYS A 33 17.54 12.14 2.05
C LYS A 33 16.31 12.23 1.14
N THR A 34 16.46 12.82 -0.04
CA THR A 34 15.39 12.90 -1.05
C THR A 34 14.92 11.51 -1.48
N MET A 35 15.84 10.58 -1.73
CA MET A 35 15.51 9.20 -2.07
C MET A 35 14.75 8.51 -0.95
N ALA A 36 15.18 8.66 0.32
CA ALA A 36 14.47 8.11 1.47
C ALA A 36 13.04 8.67 1.60
N MET A 37 12.86 9.97 1.35
CA MET A 37 11.55 10.61 1.37
C MET A 37 10.65 10.19 0.20
N LEU A 38 11.22 9.99 -0.99
CA LEU A 38 10.47 9.54 -2.16
C LEU A 38 10.13 8.05 -2.08
N THR A 39 11.00 7.24 -1.49
CA THR A 39 10.74 5.81 -1.34
C THR A 39 9.58 5.58 -0.39
N ASP A 40 9.51 6.31 0.74
CA ASP A 40 8.37 6.32 1.69
C ASP A 40 6.97 6.47 1.02
N GLN A 41 6.93 6.97 -0.22
CA GLN A 41 5.72 7.17 -1.02
C GLN A 41 5.20 5.88 -1.68
N PHE A 42 5.95 4.78 -1.61
CA PHE A 42 5.59 3.49 -2.22
C PHE A 42 5.24 2.44 -1.14
N PRO A 43 4.23 1.58 -1.37
CA PRO A 43 3.88 0.51 -0.44
C PRO A 43 5.08 -0.42 -0.17
N ASN A 44 5.31 -0.78 1.10
CA ASN A 44 6.43 -1.61 1.59
C ASN A 44 7.83 -1.02 1.32
N SER A 45 7.90 0.27 1.01
CA SER A 45 9.17 0.95 0.81
C SER A 45 10.02 1.01 2.06
N GLU A 46 9.48 0.79 3.26
CA GLU A 46 10.27 0.69 4.48
C GLU A 46 11.28 -0.46 4.39
N ILE A 47 10.90 -1.57 3.73
CA ILE A 47 11.77 -2.72 3.48
C ILE A 47 12.84 -2.38 2.43
N ALA A 48 12.44 -1.78 1.30
CA ALA A 48 13.36 -1.38 0.24
C ALA A 48 14.37 -0.32 0.73
N THR A 49 13.89 0.65 1.51
CA THR A 49 14.69 1.69 2.16
C THR A 49 15.58 1.09 3.25
N GLY A 50 15.07 0.12 4.01
CA GLY A 50 15.84 -0.65 4.99
C GLY A 50 17.01 -1.42 4.36
N ILE A 51 16.79 -2.05 3.21
CA ILE A 51 17.80 -2.78 2.43
C ILE A 51 18.82 -1.82 1.79
N GLN A 52 18.37 -0.77 1.12
CA GLN A 52 19.24 0.20 0.43
C GLN A 52 20.01 1.09 1.40
N LEU A 53 19.38 1.47 2.53
CA LEU A 53 19.97 2.39 3.50
C LEU A 53 20.57 1.69 4.73
N LYS A 54 20.41 0.37 4.86
CA LYS A 54 21.03 -0.55 5.85
C LYS A 54 20.65 -0.32 7.33
N HIS A 55 19.46 0.22 7.62
CA HIS A 55 18.99 0.44 9.01
C HIS A 55 17.67 -0.30 9.27
N LEU A 56 17.75 -1.62 9.41
CA LEU A 56 16.65 -2.58 9.28
C LEU A 56 15.59 -2.62 10.40
N ALA A 57 15.73 -1.94 11.54
CA ALA A 57 14.83 -2.25 12.67
C ALA A 57 14.46 -1.10 13.62
N LYS A 58 15.09 0.09 13.51
CA LYS A 58 14.85 1.17 14.50
C LYS A 58 14.06 2.37 13.96
N ARG A 59 13.65 2.38 12.69
CA ARG A 59 13.23 3.62 12.00
C ARG A 59 11.74 3.79 11.69
N ALA A 60 10.92 2.75 11.71
CA ALA A 60 9.47 2.92 11.56
C ALA A 60 8.89 3.87 12.64
N LEU A 61 9.43 3.85 13.85
CA LEU A 61 9.12 4.81 14.94
C LEU A 61 10.03 6.05 14.97
N ALA A 62 11.23 5.99 14.37
CA ALA A 62 12.17 7.10 14.42
C ALA A 62 11.83 8.22 13.42
N ASN A 63 11.05 7.98 12.36
CA ASN A 63 10.56 9.10 11.54
C ASN A 63 9.50 9.93 12.26
N ALA A 64 8.72 9.31 13.17
CA ALA A 64 7.78 10.03 14.03
C ALA A 64 8.47 10.83 15.16
N THR A 65 9.68 10.44 15.59
CA THR A 65 10.34 11.00 16.79
C THR A 65 11.70 11.66 16.55
N THR A 66 12.45 11.27 15.52
CA THR A 66 13.74 11.86 15.15
C THR A 66 13.63 12.62 13.83
N ARG A 67 13.61 13.95 13.95
CA ARG A 67 13.71 14.99 12.91
C ARG A 67 15.00 14.95 12.07
N SER A 68 15.56 13.76 11.80
CA SER A 68 16.93 13.59 11.32
C SER A 68 17.05 13.43 9.79
N TYR A 69 16.03 12.90 9.12
CA TYR A 69 15.96 12.83 7.64
C TYR A 69 14.63 13.30 7.04
N ALA A 70 13.55 13.33 7.84
CA ALA A 70 12.19 13.69 7.40
C ALA A 70 11.66 14.93 8.15
N ALA A 71 12.51 15.91 8.47
CA ALA A 71 12.00 17.23 8.86
C ALA A 71 11.38 17.86 7.59
N SER A 72 10.12 17.53 7.33
CA SER A 72 9.27 18.23 6.38
C SER A 72 9.00 19.62 6.95
N ASP A 73 9.22 20.64 6.14
CA ASP A 73 8.50 21.91 6.30
C ASP A 73 6.99 21.61 6.33
N ASP A 74 6.22 22.27 7.20
CA ASP A 74 4.78 22.05 7.37
C ASP A 74 4.03 22.20 6.04
N HIS A 75 4.50 23.09 5.16
CA HIS A 75 3.93 23.25 3.81
C HIS A 75 4.18 22.02 2.93
N TRP A 76 5.36 21.40 3.06
CA TRP A 76 5.70 20.16 2.36
C TRP A 76 4.96 18.94 2.93
N ALA A 77 4.74 18.90 4.25
CA ALA A 77 3.93 17.85 4.88
C ALA A 77 2.49 17.87 4.33
N LYS A 78 1.88 19.06 4.29
CA LYS A 78 0.54 19.25 3.73
C LYS A 78 0.46 18.92 2.24
N TYR A 79 1.42 19.39 1.44
CA TYR A 79 1.47 19.06 0.01
C TYR A 79 1.61 17.55 -0.23
N LEU A 80 2.39 16.86 0.61
CA LEU A 80 2.54 15.41 0.55
C LEU A 80 1.25 14.68 0.92
N GLU A 81 0.55 15.11 1.97
CA GLU A 81 -0.78 14.58 2.34
C GLU A 81 -1.77 14.72 1.17
N ASP A 82 -1.88 15.92 0.60
CA ASP A 82 -2.75 16.19 -0.56
C ASP A 82 -2.37 15.30 -1.76
N ALA A 83 -1.07 15.12 -2.03
CA ALA A 83 -0.59 14.27 -3.12
C ALA A 83 -0.94 12.78 -2.88
N LEU A 84 -0.76 12.28 -1.65
CA LEU A 84 -1.11 10.92 -1.27
C LEU A 84 -2.61 10.69 -1.39
N ASP A 85 -3.43 11.62 -0.93
CA ASP A 85 -4.89 11.51 -1.01
C ASP A 85 -5.37 11.56 -2.46
N ASN A 86 -4.73 12.36 -3.32
CA ASN A 86 -5.01 12.34 -4.75
C ASN A 86 -4.61 11.02 -5.44
N VAL A 87 -3.50 10.39 -5.03
CA VAL A 87 -3.11 9.06 -5.52
C VAL A 87 -4.13 8.00 -5.07
N LYS A 88 -4.50 8.00 -3.79
CA LYS A 88 -5.52 7.09 -3.24
C LYS A 88 -6.85 7.26 -3.99
N PHE A 89 -7.30 8.50 -4.17
CA PHE A 89 -8.54 8.78 -4.88
C PHE A 89 -8.51 8.27 -6.32
N ARG A 90 -7.41 8.47 -7.05
CA ARG A 90 -7.25 7.93 -8.41
C ARG A 90 -7.38 6.40 -8.45
N LYS A 91 -6.81 5.70 -7.47
CA LYS A 91 -6.96 4.24 -7.38
C LYS A 91 -8.39 3.81 -7.04
N ILE A 92 -9.08 4.53 -6.15
CA ILE A 92 -10.50 4.26 -5.85
C ILE A 92 -11.35 4.46 -7.11
N LYS A 93 -11.07 5.52 -7.87
CA LYS A 93 -11.74 5.80 -9.14
C LYS A 93 -11.49 4.70 -10.18
N ASP A 94 -10.26 4.22 -10.32
CA ASP A 94 -9.93 3.09 -11.18
C ASP A 94 -10.72 1.82 -10.79
N LEU A 95 -10.79 1.49 -9.49
CA LEU A 95 -11.63 0.38 -9.01
C LEU A 95 -13.11 0.62 -9.33
N TYR A 96 -13.62 1.84 -9.17
CA TYR A 96 -15.00 2.16 -9.51
C TYR A 96 -15.28 1.97 -11.01
N GLU A 97 -14.41 2.49 -11.87
CA GLU A 97 -14.55 2.37 -13.34
C GLU A 97 -14.54 0.89 -13.76
N ARG A 98 -13.61 0.10 -13.23
CA ARG A 98 -13.55 -1.36 -13.46
C ARG A 98 -14.81 -2.08 -12.98
N HIS A 99 -15.30 -1.76 -11.78
CA HIS A 99 -16.56 -2.31 -11.25
C HIS A 99 -17.75 -1.96 -12.14
N THR A 100 -17.85 -0.71 -12.61
CA THR A 100 -18.92 -0.29 -13.53
C THR A 100 -18.83 -0.97 -14.91
N ALA A 101 -17.63 -1.37 -15.33
CA ALA A 101 -17.42 -2.18 -16.53
C ALA A 101 -17.73 -3.68 -16.32
N GLY A 102 -18.09 -4.09 -15.11
CA GLY A 102 -18.36 -5.49 -14.74
C GLY A 102 -17.09 -6.31 -14.52
N GLU A 103 -15.93 -5.68 -14.35
CA GLU A 103 -14.68 -6.37 -14.04
C GLU A 103 -14.60 -6.75 -12.55
N GLU A 104 -13.88 -7.83 -12.27
CA GLU A 104 -13.57 -8.22 -10.90
C GLU A 104 -12.52 -7.27 -10.30
N ILE A 105 -12.89 -6.59 -9.22
CA ILE A 105 -12.04 -5.62 -8.52
C ILE A 105 -11.37 -6.20 -7.28
N GLY A 106 -11.87 -7.31 -6.76
CA GLY A 106 -11.23 -8.03 -5.67
C GLY A 106 -12.11 -9.06 -4.98
N PHE A 107 -11.46 -9.85 -4.14
CA PHE A 107 -12.04 -10.99 -3.45
C PHE A 107 -12.06 -10.79 -1.93
N GLY A 108 -13.07 -11.38 -1.29
CA GLY A 108 -13.25 -11.39 0.16
C GLY A 108 -14.18 -10.30 0.71
N PRO A 109 -14.47 -10.33 2.02
CA PRO A 109 -15.49 -9.46 2.62
C PRO A 109 -15.18 -7.96 2.54
N GLY A 110 -13.89 -7.60 2.44
CA GLY A 110 -13.49 -6.21 2.19
C GLY A 110 -13.86 -5.76 0.78
N ALA A 111 -13.72 -6.65 -0.22
CA ALA A 111 -14.09 -6.36 -1.59
C ALA A 111 -15.61 -6.21 -1.74
N ASP A 112 -16.39 -7.09 -1.12
CA ASP A 112 -17.86 -7.06 -1.15
C ASP A 112 -18.39 -5.72 -0.63
N ARG A 113 -17.85 -5.22 0.49
CA ARG A 113 -18.23 -3.89 1.02
C ARG A 113 -17.89 -2.74 0.08
N VAL A 114 -16.77 -2.83 -0.63
CA VAL A 114 -16.39 -1.80 -1.62
C VAL A 114 -17.32 -1.85 -2.83
N LYS A 115 -17.66 -3.04 -3.31
CA LYS A 115 -18.65 -3.25 -4.39
C LYS A 115 -20.02 -2.69 -3.99
N ASP A 116 -20.50 -3.01 -2.78
CA ASP A 116 -21.75 -2.48 -2.24
C ASP A 116 -21.76 -0.95 -2.19
N ALA A 117 -20.65 -0.33 -1.76
CA ALA A 117 -20.52 1.12 -1.73
C ALA A 117 -20.57 1.73 -3.15
N PHE A 118 -19.91 1.10 -4.12
CA PHE A 118 -19.98 1.53 -5.52
C PHE A 118 -21.37 1.35 -6.13
N ASP A 119 -22.08 0.28 -5.81
CA ASP A 119 -23.45 0.06 -6.25
C ASP A 119 -24.42 1.10 -5.67
N GLN A 120 -24.24 1.48 -4.40
CA GLN A 120 -25.00 2.58 -3.79
C GLN A 120 -24.72 3.92 -4.49
N ILE A 121 -23.46 4.19 -4.88
CA ILE A 121 -23.11 5.38 -5.66
C ILE A 121 -23.80 5.34 -7.02
N ASN A 122 -23.72 4.23 -7.75
CA ASN A 122 -24.39 4.05 -9.05
C ASN A 122 -25.91 4.29 -8.95
N ALA A 123 -26.55 3.70 -7.94
CA ALA A 123 -27.97 3.89 -7.68
C ALA A 123 -28.31 5.37 -7.41
N THR A 124 -27.47 6.06 -6.63
CA THR A 124 -27.66 7.48 -6.30
C THR A 124 -27.47 8.39 -7.52
N VAL A 125 -26.46 8.12 -8.35
CA VAL A 125 -26.22 8.85 -9.61
C VAL A 125 -27.43 8.70 -10.53
N LYS A 126 -27.91 7.47 -10.73
CA LYS A 126 -29.09 7.19 -11.55
C LYS A 126 -30.35 7.88 -11.03
N ALA A 127 -30.59 7.82 -9.71
CA ALA A 127 -31.75 8.47 -9.09
C ALA A 127 -31.76 10.00 -9.24
N ARG A 128 -30.57 10.62 -9.35
CA ARG A 128 -30.41 12.07 -9.51
C ARG A 128 -30.31 12.53 -10.97
N ASN A 129 -30.45 11.63 -11.95
CA ASN A 129 -30.08 11.88 -13.35
C ASN A 129 -28.68 12.51 -13.49
N GLY A 130 -27.77 12.06 -12.62
CA GLY A 130 -26.40 12.56 -12.54
C GLY A 130 -25.51 11.99 -13.66
N ASP A 131 -24.46 12.72 -13.97
CA ASP A 131 -23.43 12.36 -14.94
C ASP A 131 -22.15 11.85 -14.24
N ALA A 132 -21.07 11.66 -15.01
CA ALA A 132 -19.77 11.26 -14.50
C ALA A 132 -19.20 12.23 -13.43
N ARG A 133 -19.53 13.52 -13.52
CA ARG A 133 -19.10 14.52 -12.51
C ARG A 133 -19.82 14.31 -11.18
N THR A 134 -21.09 13.92 -11.24
CA THR A 134 -21.87 13.57 -10.06
C THR A 134 -21.29 12.33 -9.38
N ALA A 135 -20.87 11.32 -10.15
CA ALA A 135 -20.19 10.13 -9.63
C ALA A 135 -18.85 10.48 -8.96
N ASP A 136 -17.99 11.30 -9.59
CA ASP A 136 -16.71 11.74 -9.00
C ASP A 136 -16.91 12.48 -7.68
N THR A 137 -17.93 13.35 -7.62
CA THR A 137 -18.28 14.07 -6.38
C THR A 137 -18.75 13.12 -5.28
N LEU A 138 -19.55 12.10 -5.62
CA LEU A 138 -19.98 11.08 -4.68
C LEU A 138 -18.82 10.20 -4.21
N LEU A 139 -17.89 9.82 -5.08
CA LEU A 139 -16.69 9.07 -4.70
C LEU A 139 -15.81 9.85 -3.72
N ARG A 140 -15.70 11.17 -3.87
CA ARG A 140 -14.92 12.03 -2.95
C ARG A 140 -15.58 12.21 -1.59
N THR A 141 -16.91 12.21 -1.56
CA THR A 141 -17.69 12.46 -0.33
C THR A 141 -18.05 11.18 0.41
N THR A 142 -18.15 10.06 -0.30
CA THR A 142 -18.33 8.73 0.29
C THR A 142 -17.03 8.34 0.99
N ARG A 143 -17.13 8.02 2.28
CA ARG A 143 -15.98 7.61 3.11
C ARG A 143 -15.55 6.18 2.80
N ILE A 144 -15.00 5.97 1.61
CA ILE A 144 -14.44 4.68 1.20
C ILE A 144 -13.00 4.60 1.70
N HIS A 145 -12.81 3.90 2.82
CA HIS A 145 -11.48 3.67 3.38
C HIS A 145 -10.83 2.48 2.68
N ILE A 146 -9.83 2.74 1.84
CA ILE A 146 -8.99 1.70 1.26
C ILE A 146 -7.53 2.12 1.39
N ARG A 147 -6.76 1.34 2.13
CA ARG A 147 -5.30 1.40 2.10
C ARG A 147 -4.81 0.34 1.13
N PHE A 148 -4.11 0.79 0.08
CA PHE A 148 -3.54 -0.08 -0.92
C PHE A 148 -2.23 -0.70 -0.45
N GLY A 149 -2.18 -2.02 -0.34
CA GLY A 149 -1.01 -2.77 0.10
C GLY A 149 -0.45 -3.68 -1.00
N MET A 150 0.67 -4.33 -0.71
CA MET A 150 1.33 -5.26 -1.65
C MET A 150 0.78 -6.69 -1.56
N LEU A 151 0.26 -7.08 -0.39
CA LEU A 151 -0.31 -8.41 -0.17
C LEU A 151 -1.84 -8.35 -0.14
N ASN A 152 -2.41 -7.23 0.29
CA ASN A 152 -3.83 -6.99 0.25
C ASN A 152 -4.14 -5.50 0.33
N ASN A 153 -5.34 -5.13 -0.11
CA ASN A 153 -5.93 -3.84 0.19
C ASN A 153 -6.69 -3.94 1.52
N CYS A 154 -6.49 -2.98 2.42
CA CYS A 154 -7.15 -2.95 3.72
C CYS A 154 -8.30 -1.94 3.70
N THR A 155 -9.50 -2.41 4.06
CA THR A 155 -10.74 -1.62 4.07
C THR A 155 -11.17 -1.19 5.48
N ALA A 156 -10.27 -1.34 6.45
CA ALA A 156 -10.52 -0.87 7.81
C ALA A 156 -10.49 0.65 7.86
N ASP A 157 -11.42 1.25 8.60
CA ASP A 157 -11.30 2.64 9.00
C ASP A 157 -10.11 2.77 9.97
N HIS A 158 -9.11 3.58 9.62
CA HIS A 158 -7.92 3.77 10.44
C HIS A 158 -8.21 4.50 11.75
N THR A 159 -9.32 5.24 11.84
CA THR A 159 -9.77 5.91 13.06
C THR A 159 -10.61 5.01 13.95
N ASN A 160 -11.21 3.96 13.37
CA ASN A 160 -11.99 2.96 14.08
C ASN A 160 -11.87 1.57 13.41
N PRO A 161 -10.74 0.85 13.61
CA PRO A 161 -10.41 -0.36 12.86
C PRO A 161 -11.15 -1.61 13.37
N VAL A 162 -12.47 -1.51 13.51
CA VAL A 162 -13.34 -2.60 13.98
C VAL A 162 -13.16 -3.84 13.10
N GLY A 163 -13.02 -5.00 13.72
CA GLY A 163 -12.88 -6.29 13.02
C GLY A 163 -11.51 -6.48 12.34
N ALA A 164 -10.52 -5.63 12.60
CA ALA A 164 -9.17 -5.83 12.11
C ALA A 164 -8.46 -6.93 12.92
N VAL A 165 -8.37 -8.13 12.36
CA VAL A 165 -7.72 -9.31 12.97
C VAL A 165 -6.27 -9.03 13.40
N CYS A 166 -5.59 -8.10 12.74
CA CYS A 166 -4.22 -7.73 13.11
C CYS A 166 -4.09 -7.05 14.49
N LEU A 167 -5.18 -6.50 15.01
CA LEU A 167 -5.25 -5.88 16.34
C LEU A 167 -5.67 -6.87 17.43
N GLU A 168 -6.18 -8.05 17.06
CA GLU A 168 -6.54 -9.08 18.03
C GLU A 168 -5.32 -9.55 18.81
N ASN A 169 -5.42 -9.45 20.15
CA ASN A 169 -4.37 -9.81 21.10
C ASN A 169 -3.01 -9.15 20.78
N ALA A 170 -3.03 -7.97 20.16
CA ALA A 170 -1.82 -7.23 19.82
C ALA A 170 -1.49 -6.23 20.92
N ILE A 171 -0.20 -6.09 21.22
CA ILE A 171 0.32 -4.95 21.96
C ILE A 171 0.50 -3.83 20.94
N VAL A 172 -0.39 -2.85 20.97
CA VAL A 172 -0.35 -1.69 20.09
C VAL A 172 0.71 -0.71 20.62
N PRO A 173 1.74 -0.35 19.83
CA PRO A 173 2.73 0.62 20.26
C PRO A 173 2.09 1.98 20.58
N GLU A 174 2.64 2.69 21.57
CA GLU A 174 2.18 4.04 21.90
C GLU A 174 2.30 4.96 20.67
N GLY A 175 1.21 5.67 20.35
CA GLY A 175 1.11 6.53 19.17
C GLY A 175 0.77 5.82 17.86
N HIS A 176 0.61 4.49 17.83
CA HIS A 176 0.15 3.78 16.62
C HIS A 176 -1.36 3.91 16.44
N THR A 177 -1.80 4.25 15.22
CA THR A 177 -3.22 4.38 14.87
C THR A 177 -3.58 3.48 13.68
N GLY A 178 -4.72 2.79 13.78
CA GLY A 178 -5.24 1.92 12.72
C GLY A 178 -4.65 0.50 12.73
N PRO A 179 -4.84 -0.26 11.63
CA PRO A 179 -4.38 -1.64 11.50
C PRO A 179 -2.86 -1.84 11.71
N LEU A 180 -2.45 -3.03 12.15
CA LEU A 180 -1.05 -3.46 12.23
C LEU A 180 -0.69 -4.35 11.03
N ASP A 181 0.01 -3.78 10.07
CA ASP A 181 0.22 -4.39 8.74
C ASP A 181 1.02 -5.68 8.80
N GLU A 182 2.06 -5.70 9.62
CA GLU A 182 2.94 -6.85 9.84
C GLU A 182 2.21 -8.04 10.51
N ARG A 183 1.01 -7.81 11.03
CA ARG A 183 0.14 -8.84 11.64
C ARG A 183 -1.09 -9.13 10.79
N CYS A 184 -1.15 -8.62 9.57
CA CYS A 184 -2.31 -8.78 8.72
C CYS A 184 -2.55 -10.25 8.39
N ARG A 185 -3.82 -10.66 8.41
CA ARG A 185 -4.27 -12.02 8.11
C ARG A 185 -5.23 -11.99 6.93
N PRO A 186 -4.71 -11.84 5.70
CA PRO A 186 -5.52 -11.65 4.50
C PRO A 186 -6.44 -12.84 4.21
N ASP A 187 -6.08 -14.02 4.70
CA ASP A 187 -6.82 -15.26 4.58
C ASP A 187 -8.14 -15.31 5.38
N ARG A 188 -8.30 -14.44 6.40
CA ARG A 188 -9.45 -14.48 7.32
C ARG A 188 -9.96 -13.12 7.81
N CYS A 189 -9.22 -12.04 7.57
CA CYS A 189 -9.60 -10.71 8.03
C CYS A 189 -10.73 -10.15 7.16
N ALA A 190 -11.86 -9.79 7.78
CA ALA A 190 -13.00 -9.20 7.08
C ALA A 190 -12.68 -7.82 6.47
N ASN A 191 -11.62 -7.15 6.93
CA ASN A 191 -11.10 -5.92 6.35
C ASN A 191 -10.11 -6.13 5.21
N SER A 192 -9.81 -7.38 4.85
CA SER A 192 -8.94 -7.68 3.72
C SER A 192 -9.73 -7.71 2.41
N MET A 193 -9.18 -7.07 1.39
CA MET A 193 -9.61 -7.13 0.00
C MET A 193 -8.42 -7.61 -0.84
N ILE A 194 -8.56 -8.75 -1.50
CA ILE A 194 -7.54 -9.29 -2.39
C ILE A 194 -7.85 -8.84 -3.82
N GLY A 195 -7.19 -7.79 -4.29
CA GLY A 195 -7.25 -7.41 -5.71
C GLY A 195 -6.60 -8.44 -6.64
N PRO A 196 -6.98 -8.51 -7.93
CA PRO A 196 -6.37 -9.40 -8.93
C PRO A 196 -4.84 -9.26 -9.03
N GLU A 197 -4.31 -8.06 -8.77
CA GLU A 197 -2.89 -7.76 -8.76
C GLU A 197 -2.09 -8.55 -7.70
N HIS A 198 -2.75 -9.06 -6.66
CA HIS A 198 -2.10 -9.82 -5.59
C HIS A 198 -2.00 -11.32 -5.91
N LEU A 199 -2.87 -11.86 -6.76
CA LEU A 199 -2.95 -13.31 -7.02
C LEU A 199 -1.61 -13.90 -7.50
N PRO A 200 -0.87 -13.27 -8.44
CA PRO A 200 0.42 -13.80 -8.87
C PRO A 200 1.47 -13.88 -7.74
N ILE A 201 1.37 -13.01 -6.73
CA ILE A 201 2.24 -13.04 -5.56
C ILE A 201 1.92 -14.26 -4.70
N TYR A 202 0.64 -14.52 -4.45
CA TYR A 202 0.19 -15.67 -3.67
C TYR A 202 0.45 -17.01 -4.36
N ASP A 203 0.20 -17.11 -5.67
CA ASP A 203 0.55 -18.30 -6.46
C ASP A 203 2.04 -18.61 -6.38
N SER A 204 2.88 -17.60 -6.64
CA SER A 204 4.34 -17.74 -6.58
C SER A 204 4.81 -18.18 -5.18
N HIS A 205 4.24 -17.58 -4.13
CA HIS A 205 4.55 -17.93 -2.75
C HIS A 205 4.09 -19.36 -2.41
N GLN A 206 2.89 -19.75 -2.82
CA GLN A 206 2.35 -21.11 -2.61
C GLN A 206 3.24 -22.16 -3.27
N ARG A 207 3.60 -21.97 -4.54
CA ARG A 207 4.51 -22.88 -5.27
C ARG A 207 5.85 -22.99 -4.56
N LYS A 208 6.37 -21.89 -4.01
CA LYS A 208 7.63 -21.92 -3.25
C LYS A 208 7.50 -22.69 -1.95
N GLN A 209 6.40 -22.56 -1.22
CA GLN A 209 6.18 -23.34 -0.01
C GLN A 209 6.07 -24.83 -0.30
N LEU A 210 5.34 -25.22 -1.36
CA LEU A 210 5.26 -26.62 -1.77
C LEU A 210 6.65 -27.21 -2.08
N GLN A 211 7.55 -26.46 -2.72
CA GLN A 211 8.94 -26.91 -2.92
C GLN A 211 9.67 -27.17 -1.60
N LEU A 212 9.49 -26.30 -0.59
CA LEU A 212 10.12 -26.46 0.72
C LEU A 212 9.52 -27.64 1.50
N ILE A 213 8.19 -27.79 1.45
CA ILE A 213 7.44 -28.86 2.12
C ILE A 213 7.75 -30.23 1.51
N ASN A 214 7.94 -30.32 0.19
CA ASN A 214 8.18 -31.59 -0.49
C ASN A 214 9.67 -31.96 -0.54
N ASN A 215 10.58 -31.03 -0.21
CA ASN A 215 12.01 -31.33 -0.21
C ASN A 215 12.41 -32.07 1.09
N PRO A 216 12.92 -33.32 1.02
CA PRO A 216 13.34 -34.07 2.21
C PRO A 216 14.52 -33.42 2.95
N ALA A 217 15.34 -32.61 2.28
CA ALA A 217 16.47 -31.92 2.88
C ALA A 217 16.08 -30.64 3.67
N THR A 218 14.82 -30.21 3.61
CA THR A 218 14.36 -29.04 4.38
C THR A 218 14.36 -29.35 5.89
N PRO A 219 15.05 -28.55 6.72
CA PRO A 219 14.99 -28.71 8.17
C PRO A 219 13.56 -28.62 8.71
N VAL A 220 13.25 -29.39 9.76
CA VAL A 220 11.88 -29.47 10.34
C VAL A 220 11.32 -28.07 10.65
N CYS A 221 12.07 -27.22 11.34
CA CYS A 221 11.61 -25.87 11.67
C CYS A 221 11.27 -25.01 10.45
N ARG A 222 11.97 -25.21 9.31
CA ARG A 222 11.70 -24.49 8.07
C ARG A 222 10.48 -25.05 7.35
N ARG A 223 10.26 -26.37 7.44
CA ARG A 223 9.09 -27.06 6.93
C ARG A 223 7.83 -26.63 7.69
N ASP A 224 7.87 -26.60 9.02
CA ASP A 224 6.75 -26.14 9.85
C ASP A 224 6.34 -24.70 9.51
N LEU A 225 7.32 -23.81 9.30
CA LEU A 225 7.04 -22.44 8.85
C LEU A 225 6.41 -22.43 7.45
N ALA A 226 6.94 -23.24 6.53
CA ALA A 226 6.43 -23.33 5.17
C ALA A 226 4.98 -23.85 5.12
N GLU A 227 4.62 -24.82 5.96
CA GLU A 227 3.25 -25.34 6.09
C GLU A 227 2.29 -24.27 6.61
N ARG A 228 2.68 -23.51 7.63
CA ARG A 228 1.86 -22.39 8.16
C ARG A 228 1.64 -21.30 7.10
N GLU A 229 2.67 -20.94 6.35
CA GLU A 229 2.57 -19.96 5.26
C GLU A 229 1.74 -20.51 4.09
N PHE A 230 1.89 -21.81 3.77
CA PHE A 230 1.11 -22.48 2.74
C PHE A 230 -0.39 -22.41 3.04
N ASP A 231 -0.81 -22.66 4.28
CA ASP A 231 -2.22 -22.55 4.67
C ASP A 231 -2.81 -21.15 4.38
N ILE A 232 -2.04 -20.09 4.66
CA ILE A 232 -2.44 -18.71 4.36
C ILE A 232 -2.61 -18.53 2.85
N THR A 233 -1.60 -18.90 2.05
CA THR A 233 -1.66 -18.76 0.58
C THR A 233 -2.82 -19.55 -0.03
N ARG A 234 -3.03 -20.79 0.42
CA ARG A 234 -4.12 -21.65 -0.05
C ARG A 234 -5.49 -21.05 0.22
N ASN A 235 -5.69 -20.48 1.41
CA ASN A 235 -6.96 -19.86 1.78
C ASN A 235 -7.23 -18.59 0.95
N VAL A 236 -6.20 -17.79 0.68
CA VAL A 236 -6.33 -16.60 -0.19
C VAL A 236 -6.68 -17.00 -1.63
N LEU A 237 -5.96 -17.97 -2.21
CA LEU A 237 -6.25 -18.41 -3.59
C LEU A 237 -7.62 -19.10 -3.70
N LYS A 238 -8.03 -19.85 -2.68
CA LYS A 238 -9.38 -20.41 -2.59
C LYS A 238 -10.46 -19.33 -2.57
N MET A 239 -10.23 -18.22 -1.87
CA MET A 239 -11.14 -17.07 -1.82
C MET A 239 -11.31 -16.42 -3.20
N ALA A 240 -10.26 -16.44 -4.04
CA ALA A 240 -10.28 -15.93 -5.40
C ALA A 240 -10.88 -16.89 -6.44
N GLY A 241 -11.27 -18.11 -6.02
CA GLY A 241 -11.83 -19.11 -6.92
C GLY A 241 -10.81 -19.78 -7.86
N GLU A 242 -9.50 -19.66 -7.58
CA GLU A 242 -8.48 -20.36 -8.38
C GLU A 242 -8.49 -21.87 -8.09
N PRO A 243 -8.38 -22.73 -9.12
CA PRO A 243 -8.29 -24.18 -8.94
C PRO A 243 -6.99 -24.54 -8.18
N GLN A 244 -7.13 -25.44 -7.20
CA GLN A 244 -6.03 -25.95 -6.36
C GLN A 244 -5.26 -27.09 -7.02
#